data_AF-C0EAT3-F1
#
_entry.id   AF-C0EAT3-F1
#
_cell.length_a   1.000
_cell.length_b   1.000
_cell.length_c   1.000
_cell.angle_alpha   90.00
_cell.angle_beta   90.00
_cell.angle_gamma   90.00
#
_symmetry.space_group_name_H-M   'P 1'
#
loop_
_entity.id
_entity.type
_entity.pdbx_description
1 polymer ?
#
loop_
_entity_poly.entity_id
_entity_poly.type
_entity_poly.pdbx_seq_one_letter_code
_entity_poly.pdbx_strand_id
1 'polypeptide(L)'
;MISSILSLLSSHGADVQILTGDETKIRVASDLTIHQSERRVFLSNSEITLTSTRKEYDIFLYLIQNANQVLTFTQFMKMCGKN
;
A
#
# COMPACT_ATOMS: atom_id res chain seq x y z
N MET A 1 -5.55 1.30 13.33
CA MET A 1 -5.47 1.81 11.95
C MET A 1 -4.57 0.93 11.08
N ILE A 2 -3.27 0.77 11.41
CA ILE A 2 -2.37 -0.20 10.73
C ILE A 2 -2.88 -1.65 10.87
N SER A 3 -3.40 -2.02 12.05
CA SER A 3 -3.95 -3.36 12.32
C SER A 3 -5.10 -3.75 11.38
N SER A 4 -5.90 -2.79 10.94
CA SER A 4 -7.04 -3.03 10.03
C SER A 4 -6.57 -3.36 8.62
N ILE A 5 -5.54 -2.67 8.13
CA ILE A 5 -4.92 -2.92 6.82
C ILE A 5 -4.21 -4.28 6.82
N LEU A 6 -3.46 -4.60 7.87
CA LEU A 6 -2.78 -5.89 7.99
C LEU A 6 -3.78 -7.06 8.09
N SER A 7 -4.88 -6.88 8.81
CA SER A 7 -5.97 -7.86 8.85
C SER A 7 -6.65 -8.06 7.49
N LEU A 8 -6.74 -7.00 6.68
CA LEU A 8 -7.29 -7.09 5.33
C LEU A 8 -6.40 -7.95 4.44
N LEU A 9 -5.09 -7.65 4.45
CA LEU A 9 -4.07 -8.33 3.67
C LEU A 9 -3.85 -9.79 4.09
N SER A 10 -4.16 -10.15 5.34
CA SER A 10 -4.07 -11.54 5.81
C SER A 10 -5.34 -12.36 5.57
N SER A 11 -6.50 -11.70 5.42
CA SER A 11 -7.81 -12.36 5.27
C SER A 11 -8.17 -12.75 3.84
N HIS A 12 -7.47 -12.21 2.85
CA HIS A 12 -7.60 -12.59 1.46
C HIS A 12 -6.23 -13.02 0.96
N GLY A 13 -6.15 -14.12 0.21
CA GLY A 13 -5.09 -14.30 -0.78
C GLY A 13 -5.26 -13.17 -1.79
N ALA A 14 -4.82 -11.96 -1.43
CA ALA A 14 -5.23 -10.74 -2.07
C ALA A 14 -4.69 -10.73 -3.49
N ASP A 15 -5.58 -10.95 -4.44
CA ASP A 15 -5.29 -10.84 -5.86
C ASP A 15 -5.10 -9.34 -6.13
N VAL A 16 -3.84 -8.90 -6.17
CA VAL A 16 -3.49 -7.49 -6.36
C VAL A 16 -3.64 -7.18 -7.85
N GLN A 17 -4.72 -6.50 -8.22
CA GLN A 17 -4.95 -6.07 -9.60
C GLN A 17 -4.46 -4.63 -9.79
N ILE A 18 -3.26 -4.50 -10.34
CA ILE A 18 -2.69 -3.19 -10.70
C ILE A 18 -3.36 -2.72 -11.99
N LEU A 19 -4.39 -1.87 -11.88
CA LEU A 19 -5.06 -1.25 -13.03
C LEU A 19 -4.39 0.08 -13.39
N THR A 20 -3.40 0.04 -14.29
CA THR A 20 -2.79 1.25 -14.87
C THR A 20 -3.66 1.80 -16.00
N GLY A 21 -4.80 2.41 -15.64
CA GLY A 21 -5.65 3.18 -16.56
C GLY A 21 -5.50 4.67 -16.27
N ASP A 22 -4.68 5.34 -17.08
CA ASP A 22 -4.39 6.78 -17.21
C ASP A 22 -4.03 7.63 -15.97
N GLU A 23 -4.43 7.33 -14.74
CA GLU A 23 -4.03 8.12 -13.58
C GLU A 23 -3.86 7.25 -12.33
N THR A 24 -2.74 6.52 -12.29
CA THR A 24 -2.05 5.96 -11.10
C THR A 24 -2.90 5.42 -9.94
N LYS A 25 -3.99 4.71 -10.20
CA LYS A 25 -4.78 4.00 -9.18
C LYS A 25 -4.33 2.55 -9.04
N ILE A 26 -4.18 2.07 -7.80
CA ILE A 26 -3.94 0.64 -7.51
C ILE A 26 -5.16 0.12 -6.77
N ARG A 27 -5.74 -0.99 -7.24
CA ARG A 27 -6.80 -1.70 -6.51
C ARG A 27 -6.20 -2.96 -5.88
N VAL A 28 -6.36 -3.07 -4.59
CA VAL A 28 -5.88 -4.19 -3.79
C VAL A 28 -7.13 -4.83 -3.18
N ALA A 29 -7.43 -6.08 -3.53
CA ALA A 29 -8.72 -6.68 -3.18
C ALA A 29 -9.92 -5.81 -3.64
N SER A 30 -11.14 -6.18 -3.21
CA SER A 30 -12.38 -5.53 -3.66
C SER A 30 -12.58 -4.14 -3.06
N ASP A 31 -11.90 -3.83 -1.96
CA ASP A 31 -12.22 -2.74 -1.05
C ASP A 31 -11.10 -1.74 -0.81
N LEU A 32 -9.83 -2.07 -1.09
CA LEU A 32 -8.71 -1.14 -0.91
C LEU A 32 -8.29 -0.49 -2.24
N THR A 33 -8.30 0.84 -2.28
CA THR A 33 -7.92 1.65 -3.45
C THR A 33 -6.86 2.68 -3.07
N ILE A 34 -5.79 2.77 -3.86
CA ILE A 34 -4.68 3.71 -3.66
C ILE A 34 -4.66 4.70 -4.83
N HIS A 35 -4.75 5.99 -4.53
CA HIS A 35 -4.63 7.09 -5.49
C HIS A 35 -3.21 7.66 -5.38
N GLN A 36 -2.30 7.28 -6.29
CA GLN A 36 -0.90 7.65 -6.11
C GLN A 36 -0.60 9.13 -6.38
N SER A 37 -1.29 9.75 -7.34
CA SER A 37 -1.19 11.18 -7.62
C SER A 37 -1.57 12.03 -6.40
N GLU A 38 -2.62 11.62 -5.69
CA GLU A 38 -3.13 12.32 -4.51
C GLU A 38 -2.46 11.88 -3.20
N ARG A 39 -1.69 10.77 -3.22
CA ARG A 39 -1.17 10.08 -2.03
C ARG A 39 -2.27 9.73 -1.00
N ARG A 40 -3.40 9.23 -1.50
CA ARG A 40 -4.57 8.89 -0.68
C ARG A 40 -4.90 7.42 -0.79
N VAL A 41 -5.42 6.87 0.30
CA VAL A 41 -5.79 5.45 0.42
C VAL A 41 -7.22 5.37 0.91
N PHE A 42 -8.03 4.54 0.27
CA PHE A 42 -9.43 4.34 0.60
C PHE A 42 -9.68 2.87 0.88
N LEU A 43 -10.39 2.56 1.96
CA LEU A 43 -10.90 1.24 2.28
C LEU A 43 -12.43 1.29 2.31
N SER A 44 -13.10 0.48 1.48
CA SER A 44 -14.56 0.46 1.36
C SER A 44 -15.14 1.87 1.17
N ASN A 45 -14.50 2.67 0.30
CA ASN A 45 -14.81 4.09 0.02
C ASN A 45 -14.58 5.07 1.18
N SER A 46 -14.06 4.62 2.32
CA SER A 46 -13.66 5.49 3.43
C SER A 46 -12.17 5.80 3.33
N GLU A 47 -11.80 7.08 3.36
CA GLU A 47 -10.38 7.46 3.35
C GLU A 47 -9.70 7.00 4.64
N ILE A 48 -8.60 6.28 4.50
CA ILE A 48 -7.69 5.98 5.61
C ILE A 48 -6.55 6.99 5.54
N THR A 49 -6.49 7.86 6.54
CA THR A 49 -5.33 8.71 6.76
C THR A 49 -4.17 7.85 7.24
N LEU A 50 -3.16 7.62 6.40
CA LEU A 50 -1.87 7.14 6.88
C LEU A 50 -1.19 8.33 7.60
N THR A 51 -0.89 8.17 8.88
CA THR A 51 -0.60 9.29 9.80
C THR A 51 0.76 9.97 9.59
N SER A 52 0.74 11.31 9.65
CA SER A 52 1.80 12.29 9.97
C SER A 52 3.19 12.26 9.32
N THR A 53 3.64 11.21 8.63
CA THR A 53 4.91 11.25 7.89
C THR A 53 4.75 10.74 6.47
N ARG A 54 5.28 11.51 5.51
CA ARG A 54 5.35 11.14 4.08
C ARG A 54 5.83 9.70 3.85
N LYS A 55 6.63 9.18 4.79
CA LYS A 55 7.20 7.83 4.80
C LYS A 55 6.17 6.73 5.00
N GLU A 56 5.12 6.91 5.80
CA GLU A 56 4.13 5.83 6.02
C GLU A 56 3.41 5.47 4.71
N TYR A 57 3.06 6.48 3.92
CA TYR A 57 2.51 6.28 2.58
C TYR A 57 3.50 5.57 1.65
N ASP A 58 4.75 6.05 1.58
CA ASP A 58 5.75 5.49 0.68
C ASP A 58 6.08 4.03 1.05
N ILE A 59 6.17 3.71 2.34
CA ILE A 59 6.36 2.33 2.85
C ILE A 59 5.16 1.46 2.46
N PHE A 60 3.94 1.94 2.70
CA PHE A 60 2.74 1.19 2.38
C PHE A 60 2.64 0.89 0.88
N LEU A 61 2.87 1.88 0.03
CA LEU A 61 2.89 1.70 -1.42
C LEU A 61 3.94 0.67 -1.85
N TYR A 62 5.15 0.74 -1.27
CA TYR A 62 6.22 -0.21 -1.56
C TYR A 62 5.85 -1.65 -1.18
N LEU A 63 5.22 -1.86 -0.02
CA LEU A 63 4.75 -3.19 0.39
C LEU A 63 3.69 -3.76 -0.57
N ILE A 64 2.76 -2.92 -1.02
CA ILE A 64 1.71 -3.33 -1.97
C ILE A 64 2.30 -3.68 -3.34
N GLN A 65 3.25 -2.89 -3.84
CA GLN A 65 3.94 -3.17 -5.11
C GLN A 65 4.78 -4.45 -5.09
N ASN A 66 5.23 -4.87 -3.90
CA ASN A 66 5.99 -6.10 -3.70
C ASN A 66 5.17 -7.17 -2.95
N ALA A 67 3.84 -7.12 -3.06
CA ALA A 67 2.98 -8.11 -2.43
C ALA A 67 3.39 -9.54 -2.84
N ASN A 68 3.29 -10.47 -1.89
CA ASN A 68 3.72 -11.88 -2.03
C ASN A 68 5.23 -12.09 -2.20
N GLN A 69 6.06 -11.06 -2.02
CA GLN A 69 7.52 -11.20 -1.97
C GLN A 69 8.03 -11.04 -0.54
N VAL A 70 9.00 -11.88 -0.16
CA VAL A 70 9.74 -11.68 1.09
C VAL A 70 10.72 -10.53 0.90
N LEU A 71 10.47 -9.41 1.57
CA LEU A 71 11.37 -8.26 1.58
C LEU A 71 12.43 -8.42 2.67
N THR A 72 13.70 -8.30 2.30
CA THR A 72 14.82 -8.29 3.25
C THR A 72 14.94 -6.92 3.94
N PHE A 73 15.54 -6.91 5.14
CA PHE A 73 15.84 -5.68 5.87
C PHE A 73 16.67 -4.69 5.03
N THR A 74 17.60 -5.19 4.22
CA THR A 74 18.44 -4.37 3.33
C THR A 74 17.62 -3.68 2.24
N GLN A 75 16.68 -4.39 1.59
CA GLN A 75 15.78 -3.80 0.59
C GLN A 75 14.90 -2.72 1.22
N PHE A 76 14.40 -2.96 2.44
CA PHE A 76 13.59 -2.02 3.18
C PHE A 76 14.37 -0.75 3.57
N MET A 77 15.60 -0.89 4.07
CA MET A 77 16.46 0.23 4.45
C MET A 77 16.87 1.10 3.26
N LYS A 78 17.17 0.47 2.12
CA LYS A 78 17.48 1.16 0.87
C LYS A 78 16.30 2.02 0.38
N MET A 79 15.07 1.49 0.45
CA MET A 79 13.85 2.27 0.16
C MET A 79 13.70 3.45 1.13
N CYS A 80 14.03 3.29 2.41
CA CYS A 80 13.95 4.36 3.42
C CYS A 80 15.03 5.45 3.28
N GLY A 81 15.97 5.32 2.33
CA GLY A 81 17.06 6.28 2.10
C GLY A 81 18.11 6.29 3.22
N LYS A 82 18.21 5.21 3.99
CA LYS A 82 19.24 5.04 5.03
C LYS A 82 20.26 4.01 4.55
N ASN A 83 21.46 4.48 4.21
CA ASN A 83 22.64 3.65 3.98
C ASN A 83 23.39 3.46 5.30
#